data_AF-A0A5C3KZR8-F1
#
_entry.id   AF-A0A5C3KZR8-F1
#
_cell.length_a   1.000
_cell.length_b   1.000
_cell.length_c   1.000
_cell.angle_alpha   90.00
_cell.angle_beta   90.00
_cell.angle_gamma   90.00
#
_symmetry.space_group_name_H-M   'P 1'
#
loop_
_entity.id
_entity.type
_entity.pdbx_description
1 polymer ?
#
loop_
_entity_poly.entity_id
_entity_poly.type
_entity_poly.pdbx_seq_one_letter_code
_entity_poly.pdbx_strand_id
1 'polypeptide(L)'
;MKANMPSRNAGILAGARDVQLHNVQMNVVGGGLSIHNHNHSCSDAEILEALRLLPNPSGCSWDPSRTCFPGTRTVHIKNITSWIDKKIGQELVPNTLVVAAAAGSGKSALAHTICQLMHEQGRLLASFFFFFDQMNRESAAKNLMAALIRALCAWLPPPQFVNSNSSLSLSALYYHQIEPLW
;
A
#
# COMPACT_ATOMS: atom_id res chain seq x y z
N MET A 1 25.67 -32.97 51.26
CA MET A 1 24.84 -31.88 50.69
C MET A 1 25.19 -31.75 49.21
N LYS A 2 24.28 -32.14 48.31
CA LYS A 2 24.48 -32.06 46.86
C LYS A 2 23.86 -30.74 46.40
N ALA A 3 24.69 -29.77 46.03
CA ALA A 3 24.21 -28.49 45.52
C ALA A 3 23.63 -28.73 44.11
N ASN A 4 22.32 -28.52 43.96
CA ASN A 4 21.65 -28.54 42.67
C ASN A 4 21.97 -27.21 41.96
N MET A 5 22.84 -27.26 40.96
CA MET A 5 23.20 -26.09 40.16
C MET A 5 22.09 -25.88 39.11
N PRO A 6 21.43 -24.72 39.04
CA PRO A 6 20.40 -24.49 38.03
C PRO A 6 21.06 -24.47 36.65
N SER A 7 20.60 -25.35 35.75
CA SER A 7 20.92 -25.34 34.34
C SER A 7 20.57 -23.96 33.77
N ARG A 8 21.58 -23.13 33.54
CA ARG A 8 21.42 -21.90 32.77
C ARG A 8 21.27 -22.34 31.32
N ASN A 9 20.06 -22.22 30.77
CA ASN A 9 19.82 -22.29 29.34
C ASN A 9 20.49 -21.08 28.66
N ALA A 10 21.82 -21.12 28.54
CA ALA A 10 22.61 -20.12 27.84
C ALA A 10 22.59 -20.46 26.36
N GLY A 11 21.63 -19.89 25.63
CA GLY A 11 21.68 -19.92 24.17
C GLY A 11 22.86 -19.08 23.68
N ILE A 12 23.84 -19.70 23.03
CA ILE A 12 25.04 -19.02 22.49
C ILE A 12 24.67 -17.87 21.53
N LEU A 13 23.50 -17.96 20.88
CA LEU A 13 22.98 -16.95 19.96
C LEU A 13 21.70 -16.28 20.51
N ALA A 14 21.44 -16.35 21.81
CA ALA A 14 20.25 -15.73 22.40
C ALA A 14 20.28 -14.21 22.19
N GLY A 15 19.30 -13.69 21.46
CA GLY A 15 19.20 -12.27 21.14
C GLY A 15 20.06 -11.80 19.96
N ALA A 16 20.86 -12.69 19.35
CA ALA A 16 21.58 -12.35 18.13
C ALA A 16 20.61 -12.17 16.94
N ARG A 17 20.89 -11.20 16.08
CA ARG A 17 20.16 -10.95 14.82
C ARG A 17 21.16 -10.96 13.67
N ASP A 18 20.69 -11.30 12.46
CA ASP A 18 21.47 -11.27 11.22
C ASP A 18 22.76 -12.13 11.23
N VAL A 19 22.73 -13.29 11.90
CA VAL A 19 23.88 -14.21 11.97
C VAL A 19 23.94 -15.08 10.71
N GLN A 20 25.01 -14.94 9.92
CA GLN A 20 25.28 -15.79 8.78
C GLN A 20 26.34 -16.84 9.12
N LEU A 21 25.99 -18.12 9.00
CA LEU A 21 26.89 -19.24 9.27
C LEU A 21 27.10 -20.03 7.98
N HIS A 22 28.32 -19.98 7.46
CA HIS A 22 28.69 -20.68 6.23
C HIS A 22 29.55 -21.89 6.58
N ASN A 23 29.12 -23.09 6.18
CA ASN A 23 29.86 -24.33 6.35
C ASN A 23 30.33 -24.63 7.79
N VAL A 24 29.43 -24.47 8.76
CA VAL A 24 29.72 -24.69 10.19
C VAL A 24 29.09 -26.00 10.67
N GLN A 25 29.88 -26.85 11.33
CA GLN A 25 29.40 -28.04 12.03
C GLN A 25 29.11 -27.69 13.49
N MET A 26 27.85 -27.77 13.90
CA MET A 26 27.44 -27.55 15.30
C MET A 26 27.27 -28.90 16.01
N ASN A 27 28.06 -29.13 17.06
CA ASN A 27 27.93 -30.33 17.89
C ASN A 27 27.20 -29.97 19.20
N VAL A 28 26.06 -30.60 19.47
CA VAL A 28 25.25 -30.32 20.66
C VAL A 28 25.50 -31.40 21.70
N VAL A 29 26.06 -31.02 22.86
CA VAL A 29 26.36 -31.94 23.97
C VAL A 29 25.42 -31.64 25.13
N GLY A 30 24.56 -32.61 25.47
CA GLY A 30 23.73 -32.56 26.68
C GLY A 30 22.42 -31.77 26.60
N GLY A 31 21.97 -31.36 25.41
CA GLY A 31 20.70 -30.67 25.19
C GLY A 31 20.12 -30.92 23.79
N GLY A 32 18.82 -30.66 23.58
CA GLY A 32 18.17 -30.76 22.27
C GLY A 32 18.38 -29.50 21.42
N LEU A 33 18.45 -29.66 20.09
CA LEU A 33 18.47 -28.56 19.13
C LEU A 33 17.04 -28.25 18.67
N SER A 34 16.55 -27.03 18.95
CA SER A 34 15.28 -26.53 18.38
C SER A 34 15.58 -25.49 17.31
N ILE A 35 15.24 -25.80 16.06
CA ILE A 35 15.39 -24.88 14.93
C ILE A 35 14.02 -24.27 14.62
N HIS A 36 13.88 -22.96 14.79
CA HIS A 36 12.69 -22.22 14.38
C HIS A 36 13.00 -21.47 13.08
N ASN A 37 12.58 -22.04 11.95
CA ASN A 37 12.70 -21.38 10.65
C ASN A 37 11.49 -20.46 10.43
N HIS A 38 11.69 -19.15 10.50
CA HIS A 38 10.68 -18.15 10.10
C HIS A 38 10.87 -17.80 8.62
N ASN A 39 10.36 -18.65 7.73
CA ASN A 39 10.19 -18.29 6.33
C ASN A 39 8.93 -17.41 6.19
N HIS A 40 9.10 -16.11 6.05
CA HIS A 40 7.98 -15.18 5.79
C HIS A 40 7.65 -15.16 4.29
N SER A 41 7.20 -16.29 3.73
CA SER A 41 6.56 -16.29 2.41
C SER A 41 5.11 -15.84 2.60
N CYS A 42 4.80 -14.60 2.24
CA CYS A 42 3.45 -14.07 2.33
C CYS A 42 2.53 -14.87 1.40
N SER A 43 1.68 -15.70 1.98
CA SER A 43 0.69 -16.49 1.27
C SER A 43 -0.56 -15.65 0.97
N ASP A 44 -1.29 -15.98 -0.10
CA ASP A 44 -2.55 -15.30 -0.44
C ASP A 44 -3.56 -15.35 0.72
N ALA A 45 -3.51 -16.39 1.55
CA ALA A 45 -4.34 -16.53 2.75
C ALA A 45 -4.00 -15.47 3.82
N GLU A 46 -2.72 -15.19 4.04
CA GLU A 46 -2.27 -14.15 4.98
C GLU A 46 -2.61 -12.75 4.46
N ILE A 47 -2.50 -12.50 3.15
CA ILE A 47 -2.93 -11.25 2.52
C ILE A 47 -4.43 -11.06 2.69
N LEU A 48 -5.23 -12.08 2.38
CA LEU A 48 -6.68 -12.03 2.54
C LEU A 48 -7.08 -11.77 4.00
N GLU A 49 -6.37 -12.38 4.94
CA GLU A 49 -6.64 -12.17 6.36
C GLU A 49 -6.24 -10.78 6.82
N ALA A 50 -5.11 -10.24 6.36
CA ALA A 50 -4.74 -8.85 6.59
C ALA A 50 -5.78 -7.87 6.00
N LEU A 51 -6.31 -8.14 4.80
CA LEU A 51 -7.36 -7.33 4.19
C LEU A 51 -8.69 -7.37 4.95
N ARG A 52 -9.00 -8.48 5.64
CA ARG A 52 -10.17 -8.59 6.53
C ARG A 52 -10.06 -7.73 7.78
N LEU A 53 -8.84 -7.50 8.26
CA LEU A 53 -8.59 -6.62 9.41
C LEU A 53 -8.78 -5.13 9.07
N LEU A 54 -8.73 -4.77 7.78
CA LEU A 54 -8.99 -3.40 7.35
C LEU A 54 -10.48 -3.05 7.45
N PRO A 55 -10.83 -1.82 7.88
CA PRO A 55 -12.22 -1.38 7.90
C PRO A 55 -12.81 -1.44 6.49
N ASN A 56 -14.11 -1.75 6.40
CA ASN A 56 -14.82 -1.65 5.14
C ASN A 56 -14.95 -0.17 4.75
N PRO A 57 -14.33 0.26 3.64
CA PRO A 57 -14.28 1.67 3.27
C PRO A 57 -15.67 2.15 2.83
N SER A 58 -16.25 3.10 3.56
CA SER A 58 -17.50 3.77 3.20
C SER A 58 -17.23 5.10 2.50
N GLY A 59 -18.05 5.49 1.51
CA GLY A 59 -17.87 6.75 0.77
C GLY A 59 -16.68 6.76 -0.20
N CYS A 60 -16.15 5.57 -0.51
CA CYS A 60 -14.94 5.37 -1.32
C CYS A 60 -15.27 4.93 -2.76
N SER A 61 -16.35 5.47 -3.32
CA SER A 61 -16.76 5.25 -4.70
C SER A 61 -17.32 6.54 -5.29
N TRP A 62 -17.23 6.68 -6.61
CA TRP A 62 -18.02 7.66 -7.32
C TRP A 62 -19.50 7.25 -7.37
N ASP A 63 -20.38 8.22 -7.56
CA ASP A 63 -21.83 8.05 -7.55
C ASP A 63 -22.39 8.67 -8.84
N PRO A 64 -23.00 7.87 -9.75
CA PRO A 64 -23.59 8.37 -10.98
C PRO A 64 -24.65 9.45 -10.75
N SER A 65 -25.37 9.43 -9.62
CA SER A 65 -26.39 10.42 -9.31
C SER A 65 -25.82 11.80 -8.94
N ARG A 66 -24.52 11.85 -8.62
CA ARG A 66 -23.81 13.07 -8.21
C ARG A 66 -22.94 13.65 -9.31
N THR A 67 -22.98 13.11 -10.52
CA THR A 67 -22.21 13.64 -11.64
C THR A 67 -22.78 14.98 -12.11
N CYS A 68 -22.01 15.68 -12.94
CA CYS A 68 -22.49 16.86 -13.63
C CYS A 68 -23.69 16.48 -14.52
N PHE A 69 -24.64 17.40 -14.68
CA PHE A 69 -25.68 17.24 -15.69
C PHE A 69 -25.06 17.15 -17.09
N PRO A 70 -25.62 16.33 -18.00
CA PRO A 70 -25.13 16.23 -19.36
C PRO A 70 -24.98 17.59 -20.04
N GLY A 71 -23.87 17.81 -20.76
CA GLY A 71 -23.58 19.06 -21.44
C GLY A 71 -23.10 20.23 -20.55
N THR A 72 -23.03 20.05 -19.23
CA THR A 72 -22.50 21.07 -18.31
C THR A 72 -21.01 20.89 -18.02
N ARG A 73 -20.30 21.97 -17.68
CA ARG A 73 -18.87 21.97 -17.30
C ARG A 73 -17.93 21.25 -18.27
N THR A 74 -18.31 21.13 -19.54
CA THR A 74 -17.57 20.40 -20.58
C THR A 74 -16.14 20.90 -20.74
N VAL A 75 -15.93 22.23 -20.67
CA VAL A 75 -14.60 22.85 -20.72
C VAL A 75 -13.73 22.39 -19.55
N HIS A 76 -14.25 22.39 -18.33
CA HIS A 76 -13.51 21.94 -17.15
C HIS A 76 -13.21 20.44 -17.21
N ILE A 77 -14.18 19.63 -17.63
CA ILE A 77 -14.00 18.19 -17.80
C ILE A 77 -12.85 17.95 -18.78
N LYS A 78 -12.92 18.55 -19.97
CA LYS A 78 -11.88 18.43 -21.01
C LYS A 78 -10.51 18.85 -20.51
N ASN A 79 -10.42 19.97 -19.79
CA ASN A 79 -9.16 20.46 -19.25
C ASN A 79 -8.55 19.48 -18.22
N ILE A 80 -9.36 18.94 -17.31
CA ILE A 80 -8.89 17.98 -16.31
C ILE A 80 -8.47 16.68 -16.98
N THR A 81 -9.27 16.14 -17.90
CA THR A 81 -8.90 14.93 -18.66
C THR A 81 -7.60 15.13 -19.43
N SER A 82 -7.44 16.28 -20.09
CA SER A 82 -6.20 16.61 -20.81
C SER A 82 -5.00 16.75 -19.86
N TRP A 83 -5.21 17.23 -18.64
CA TRP A 83 -4.19 17.27 -17.59
C TRP A 83 -3.79 15.86 -17.12
N ILE A 84 -4.76 14.95 -16.94
CA ILE A 84 -4.51 13.54 -16.58
C ILE A 84 -3.69 12.83 -17.68
N ASP A 85 -3.98 13.14 -18.95
CA ASP A 85 -3.30 12.54 -20.10
C ASP A 85 -1.94 13.15 -20.41
N LYS A 86 -1.62 14.29 -19.78
CA LYS A 86 -0.36 14.99 -20.03
C LYS A 86 0.81 14.20 -19.46
N LYS A 87 1.58 13.57 -20.33
CA LYS A 87 2.91 13.02 -20.01
C LYS A 87 3.90 14.17 -19.88
N ILE A 88 4.57 14.30 -18.74
CA ILE A 88 5.67 15.24 -18.56
C ILE A 88 6.97 14.48 -18.88
N GLY A 89 7.37 14.46 -20.14
CA GLY A 89 8.56 13.72 -20.61
C GLY A 89 8.35 12.20 -20.71
N GLN A 90 9.45 11.44 -20.56
CA GLN A 90 9.44 9.97 -20.49
C GLN A 90 9.16 9.41 -19.09
N GLU A 91 9.16 10.25 -18.06
CA GLU A 91 8.95 9.83 -16.66
C GLU A 91 7.48 9.99 -16.24
N LEU A 92 6.98 8.97 -15.53
CA LEU A 92 5.72 9.06 -14.78
C LEU A 92 5.97 9.91 -13.52
N VAL A 93 5.88 11.22 -13.65
CA VAL A 93 5.95 12.10 -12.47
C VAL A 93 4.59 12.06 -11.74
N PRO A 94 4.55 11.77 -10.42
CA PRO A 94 3.32 11.85 -9.64
C PRO A 94 2.82 13.29 -9.63
N ASN A 95 1.61 13.50 -10.13
CA ASN A 95 1.01 14.81 -10.30
C ASN A 95 -0.24 14.95 -9.42
N THR A 96 -0.43 16.13 -8.83
CA THR A 96 -1.61 16.48 -8.03
C THR A 96 -2.29 17.71 -8.63
N LEU A 97 -3.61 17.63 -8.83
CA LEU A 97 -4.43 18.76 -9.29
C LEU A 97 -5.34 19.24 -8.16
N VAL A 98 -5.27 20.53 -7.84
CA VAL A 98 -6.18 21.18 -6.88
C VAL A 98 -7.18 22.06 -7.64
N VAL A 99 -8.47 21.76 -7.50
CA VAL A 99 -9.55 22.56 -8.10
C VAL A 99 -10.13 23.51 -7.05
N ALA A 100 -9.71 24.77 -7.09
CA ALA A 100 -10.25 25.83 -6.25
C ALA A 100 -11.43 26.53 -6.94
N ALA A 101 -12.59 26.56 -6.28
CA ALA A 101 -13.78 27.30 -6.74
C ALA A 101 -14.68 27.63 -5.55
N ALA A 102 -15.61 28.57 -5.72
CA ALA A 102 -16.56 29.01 -4.70
C ALA A 102 -17.35 27.83 -4.08
N ALA A 103 -17.84 27.99 -2.85
CA ALA A 103 -18.76 27.04 -2.24
C ALA A 103 -20.03 26.90 -3.12
N GLY A 104 -20.63 25.71 -3.18
CA GLY A 104 -21.81 25.45 -4.02
C GLY A 104 -21.56 25.37 -5.53
N SER A 105 -20.36 25.68 -6.02
CA SER A 105 -20.01 25.60 -7.46
C SER A 105 -20.00 24.19 -8.06
N GLY A 106 -20.32 23.15 -7.27
CA GLY A 106 -20.43 21.76 -7.73
C GLY A 106 -19.10 21.06 -8.04
N LYS A 107 -18.00 21.44 -7.39
CA LYS A 107 -16.70 20.75 -7.49
C LYS A 107 -16.79 19.24 -7.26
N SER A 108 -17.56 18.82 -6.26
CA SER A 108 -17.76 17.38 -5.97
C SER A 108 -18.43 16.67 -7.15
N ALA A 109 -19.40 17.32 -7.82
CA ALA A 109 -20.03 16.74 -9.00
C ALA A 109 -19.08 16.64 -10.18
N LEU A 110 -18.19 17.63 -10.35
CA LEU A 110 -17.11 17.56 -11.32
C LEU A 110 -16.17 16.39 -11.02
N ALA A 111 -15.77 16.19 -9.76
CA ALA A 111 -14.91 15.08 -9.35
C ALA A 111 -15.57 13.71 -9.57
N HIS A 112 -16.86 13.55 -9.26
CA HIS A 112 -17.62 12.33 -9.59
C HIS A 112 -17.64 12.05 -11.09
N THR A 113 -17.80 13.08 -11.92
CA THR A 113 -17.81 12.95 -13.39
C THR A 113 -16.44 12.51 -13.92
N ILE A 114 -15.35 13.08 -13.41
CA ILE A 114 -13.99 12.67 -13.78
C ILE A 114 -13.72 11.23 -13.35
N CYS A 115 -14.13 10.84 -12.14
CA CYS A 115 -13.99 9.46 -11.67
C CYS A 115 -14.76 8.48 -12.56
N GLN A 116 -16.00 8.80 -12.94
CA GLN A 116 -16.78 8.00 -13.87
C GLN A 116 -16.02 7.81 -15.20
N LEU A 117 -15.56 8.90 -15.82
CA LEU A 117 -14.82 8.83 -17.09
C LEU A 117 -13.55 7.98 -16.97
N MET A 118 -12.78 8.13 -15.89
CA MET A 118 -11.57 7.33 -15.68
C MET A 118 -11.89 5.86 -15.37
N HIS A 119 -13.03 5.58 -14.72
CA HIS A 119 -13.50 4.23 -14.47
C HIS A 119 -13.92 3.52 -15.76
N GLU A 120 -14.68 4.20 -16.62
CA GLU A 120 -15.08 3.70 -17.95
C GLU A 120 -13.86 3.42 -18.84
N GLN A 121 -12.77 4.16 -18.66
CA GLN A 121 -11.49 3.94 -19.35
C GLN A 121 -10.60 2.86 -18.70
N GLY A 122 -11.00 2.27 -17.56
CA GLY A 122 -10.19 1.30 -16.83
C GLY A 122 -8.93 1.89 -16.18
N ARG A 123 -8.89 3.20 -15.95
CA ARG A 123 -7.73 3.95 -15.43
C ARG A 123 -7.92 4.43 -13.99
N LEU A 124 -9.13 4.36 -13.45
CA LEU A 124 -9.41 4.71 -12.06
C LEU A 124 -9.00 3.56 -11.14
N LEU A 125 -7.97 3.76 -10.33
CA LEU A 125 -7.57 2.81 -9.28
C LEU A 125 -8.53 2.88 -8.08
N ALA A 126 -8.75 4.07 -7.54
CA ALA A 126 -9.63 4.31 -6.40
C ALA A 126 -10.16 5.75 -6.42
N SER A 127 -11.30 5.99 -5.78
CA SER A 127 -11.88 7.32 -5.58
C SER A 127 -12.37 7.48 -4.15
N PHE A 128 -12.20 8.65 -3.56
CA PHE A 128 -12.61 8.92 -2.18
C PHE A 128 -13.23 10.30 -2.06
N PHE A 129 -14.36 10.40 -1.35
CA PHE A 129 -15.07 11.66 -1.15
C PHE A 129 -15.29 11.93 0.35
N PHE A 130 -14.69 12.99 0.87
CA PHE A 130 -14.87 13.41 2.26
C PHE A 130 -16.22 14.14 2.42
N PHE A 131 -17.09 13.62 3.29
CA PHE A 131 -18.27 14.34 3.77
C PHE A 131 -18.00 14.84 5.18
N PHE A 132 -17.93 16.17 5.33
CA PHE A 132 -17.63 16.83 6.61
C PHE A 132 -18.60 16.49 7.74
N ASP A 133 -19.83 16.09 7.40
CA ASP A 133 -20.92 15.90 8.37
C ASP A 133 -20.89 14.55 9.09
N GLN A 134 -20.15 13.55 8.58
CA GLN A 134 -20.26 12.16 9.06
C GLN A 134 -18.95 11.50 9.49
N MET A 135 -17.79 12.13 9.28
CA MET A 135 -16.50 11.44 9.45
C MET A 135 -15.62 12.16 10.47
N ASN A 136 -15.41 11.51 11.62
CA ASN A 136 -14.30 11.83 12.50
C ASN A 136 -12.99 11.80 11.67
N ARG A 137 -12.12 12.79 11.84
CA ARG A 137 -10.91 12.94 10.99
C ARG A 137 -10.06 11.66 10.96
N GLU A 138 -10.02 10.93 12.07
CA GLU A 138 -9.33 9.64 12.17
C GLU A 138 -9.99 8.51 11.38
N SER A 139 -11.33 8.43 11.34
CA SER A 139 -12.02 7.41 10.56
C SER A 139 -11.87 7.64 9.06
N ALA A 140 -11.73 8.91 8.67
CA ALA A 140 -11.53 9.29 7.28
C ALA A 140 -10.19 8.83 6.69
N ALA A 141 -9.09 9.06 7.42
CA ALA A 141 -7.78 8.59 7.01
C ALA A 141 -7.73 7.04 6.95
N LYS A 142 -8.31 6.36 7.94
CA LYS A 142 -8.40 4.89 7.98
C LYS A 142 -9.17 4.33 6.79
N ASN A 143 -10.31 4.92 6.45
CA ASN A 143 -11.12 4.50 5.30
C ASN A 143 -10.41 4.75 3.97
N LEU A 144 -9.74 5.90 3.82
CA LEU A 144 -8.93 6.20 2.64
C LEU A 144 -7.82 5.16 2.44
N MET A 145 -7.06 4.89 3.51
CA MET A 145 -5.98 3.90 3.45
C MET A 145 -6.50 2.50 3.15
N ALA A 146 -7.60 2.08 3.79
CA ALA A 146 -8.22 0.79 3.54
C ALA A 146 -8.70 0.65 2.07
N ALA A 147 -9.31 1.71 1.52
CA ALA A 147 -9.73 1.73 0.12
C ALA A 147 -8.54 1.63 -0.83
N LEU A 148 -7.47 2.36 -0.56
CA LEU A 148 -6.26 2.34 -1.38
C LEU A 148 -5.56 0.98 -1.35
N ILE A 149 -5.38 0.39 -0.16
CA ILE A 149 -4.75 -0.94 -0.01
C ILE A 149 -5.57 -1.99 -0.75
N ARG A 150 -6.90 -2.00 -0.59
CA ARG A 150 -7.77 -2.94 -1.30
C ARG A 150 -7.68 -2.77 -2.82
N ALA A 151 -7.69 -1.53 -3.31
CA ALA A 151 -7.57 -1.26 -4.75
C ALA A 151 -6.23 -1.73 -5.32
N LEU A 152 -5.13 -1.48 -4.61
CA LEU A 152 -3.80 -1.94 -5.01
C LEU A 152 -3.69 -3.47 -5.03
N CYS A 153 -4.19 -4.14 -3.99
CA CYS A 153 -4.20 -5.60 -3.94
C CYS A 153 -5.05 -6.23 -5.05
N ALA A 154 -6.17 -5.60 -5.43
CA ALA A 154 -6.99 -6.07 -6.55
C ALA A 154 -6.36 -5.80 -7.93
N TRP A 155 -5.51 -4.77 -8.04
CA TRP A 155 -4.87 -4.39 -9.29
C TRP A 155 -3.57 -5.15 -9.57
N LEU A 156 -2.84 -5.56 -8.53
CA LEU A 156 -1.65 -6.39 -8.66
C LEU A 156 -2.06 -7.81 -9.08
N PRO A 157 -1.45 -8.39 -10.13
CA PRO A 157 -1.60 -9.83 -10.38
C PRO A 157 -1.08 -10.61 -9.17
N PRO A 158 -1.61 -11.81 -8.87
CA PRO A 158 -1.09 -12.65 -7.81
C PRO A 158 0.44 -12.78 -7.99
N PRO A 159 1.23 -12.75 -6.90
CA PRO A 159 2.68 -12.84 -6.99
C PRO A 159 3.02 -14.14 -7.73
N GLN A 160 3.33 -14.01 -9.02
CA GLN A 160 3.79 -15.11 -9.85
C GLN A 160 5.02 -15.65 -9.12
N PHE A 161 4.99 -16.93 -8.75
CA PHE A 161 6.10 -17.64 -8.15
C PHE A 161 7.41 -17.26 -8.86
N VAL A 162 8.25 -16.45 -8.21
CA VAL A 162 9.65 -16.30 -8.62
C VAL A 162 10.32 -17.60 -8.18
N ASN A 163 10.20 -18.62 -9.03
CA ASN A 163 11.02 -19.80 -8.91
C ASN A 163 12.49 -19.37 -9.05
N SER A 164 13.28 -19.82 -8.09
CA SER A 164 14.72 -19.67 -8.04
C SER A 164 15.37 -19.99 -9.40
N ASN A 165 16.35 -19.15 -9.78
CA ASN A 165 17.31 -19.32 -10.88
C ASN A 165 17.10 -18.50 -12.17
N SER A 166 16.56 -17.30 -12.07
CA SER A 166 16.88 -16.24 -13.05
C SER A 166 16.96 -14.89 -12.37
N SER A 167 18.16 -14.30 -12.45
CA SER A 167 18.48 -12.92 -12.04
C SER A 167 17.41 -11.95 -12.55
N LEU A 168 16.52 -11.52 -11.66
CA LEU A 168 15.70 -10.34 -11.87
C LEU A 168 16.34 -9.21 -11.04
N SER A 169 16.89 -8.25 -11.77
CA SER A 169 17.55 -7.05 -11.27
C SER A 169 16.65 -6.29 -10.28
N LEU A 170 17.02 -6.37 -9.01
CA LEU A 170 16.49 -5.58 -7.91
C LEU A 170 17.21 -4.22 -7.86
N SER A 171 16.99 -3.40 -8.89
CA SER A 171 17.27 -1.96 -8.87
C SER A 171 16.02 -1.27 -9.43
N ALA A 172 15.27 -0.43 -8.71
CA ALA A 172 15.73 0.53 -7.74
C ALA A 172 14.63 0.83 -6.72
N LEU A 173 14.83 0.40 -5.48
CA LEU A 173 14.09 0.87 -4.31
C LEU A 173 15.05 0.85 -3.10
N TYR A 174 16.09 1.70 -3.10
CA TYR A 174 16.69 2.26 -1.87
C TYR A 174 17.74 3.38 -2.14
N TYR A 175 17.51 4.53 -1.48
CA TYR A 175 18.42 5.53 -0.89
C TYR A 175 19.38 6.42 -1.73
N HIS A 176 19.21 7.74 -1.55
CA HIS A 176 20.19 8.56 -0.81
C HIS A 176 19.53 9.78 -0.12
N GLN A 177 19.36 9.67 1.21
CA GLN A 177 19.71 10.63 2.27
C GLN A 177 19.28 12.11 2.20
N ILE A 178 18.45 12.47 3.17
CA ILE A 178 18.38 13.80 3.79
C ILE A 178 19.66 14.04 4.61
N GLU A 179 20.30 15.19 4.46
CA GLU A 179 20.78 16.07 5.55
C GLU A 179 20.90 17.53 5.01
N PRO A 180 20.76 18.56 5.87
CA PRO A 180 20.50 19.95 5.51
C PRO A 180 21.70 20.90 5.72
N LEU A 181 21.46 22.21 5.50
CA LEU A 181 22.27 23.40 5.83
C LEU A 181 23.52 23.57 4.95
N TRP A 182 23.57 24.57 4.07
CA TRP A 182 23.50 26.02 4.30
C TRP A 182 22.73 26.73 3.19
#